data_AF-A0A485BHZ1-F1
#
_entry.id   AF-A0A485BHZ1-F1
#
_cell.length_a   1.000
_cell.length_b   1.000
_cell.length_c   1.000
_cell.angle_alpha   90.00
_cell.angle_beta   90.00
_cell.angle_gamma   90.00
#
_symmetry.space_group_name_H-M   'P 1'
#
loop_
_entity.id
_entity.type
_entity.pdbx_description
1 polymer ?
#
loop_
_entity_poly.entity_id
_entity_poly.type
_entity_poly.pdbx_seq_one_letter_code
_entity_poly.pdbx_strand_id
1 'polypeptide(L)'
;MAYLRVLTNPDDDSAFLRIVNTPKREIGPATLQKLGEWAMTRNKSLFTASFDMGLNQTLTGRGYDALTGFTQWLADIQRLAEREPGRRGARSDSRSGL
;
A
#
# COMPACT_ATOMS: atom_id res chain seq x y z
N MET A 1 -4.21 -12.11 5.96
CA MET A 1 -5.18 -11.53 4.99
C MET A 1 -5.28 -9.99 5.08
N ALA A 2 -4.19 -9.24 5.30
CA ALA A 2 -4.24 -7.77 5.42
C ALA A 2 -3.66 -7.04 4.19
N TYR A 3 -2.60 -7.58 3.58
CA TYR A 3 -2.00 -7.01 2.36
C TYR A 3 -2.99 -6.96 1.19
N LEU A 4 -3.75 -8.03 0.95
CA LEU A 4 -4.75 -8.09 -0.12
C LEU A 4 -5.90 -7.07 0.03
N ARG A 5 -6.23 -6.60 1.25
CA ARG A 5 -7.33 -5.63 1.43
C ARG A 5 -6.93 -4.20 1.05
N VAL A 6 -5.70 -3.79 1.35
CA VAL A 6 -5.19 -2.50 0.87
C VAL A 6 -4.95 -2.51 -0.64
N LEU A 7 -4.63 -3.68 -1.21
CA LEU A 7 -4.61 -3.84 -2.67
C LEU A 7 -5.98 -3.61 -3.32
N THR A 8 -7.09 -3.87 -2.61
CA THR A 8 -8.45 -3.74 -3.14
C THR A 8 -9.16 -2.42 -2.83
N ASN A 9 -8.76 -1.69 -1.77
CA ASN A 9 -9.35 -0.39 -1.44
C ASN A 9 -8.26 0.58 -0.90
N PRO A 10 -7.63 1.40 -1.76
CA PRO A 10 -6.62 2.38 -1.34
C PRO A 10 -7.18 3.52 -0.48
N ASP A 11 -8.50 3.66 -0.37
CA ASP A 11 -9.17 4.67 0.47
C ASP A 11 -9.48 4.17 1.89
N ASP A 12 -9.16 2.92 2.21
CA ASP A 12 -9.31 2.38 3.56
C ASP A 12 -8.09 2.70 4.44
N ASP A 13 -8.14 3.85 5.10
CA ASP A 13 -7.12 4.31 6.05
C ASP A 13 -6.91 3.32 7.21
N SER A 14 -7.95 2.60 7.64
CA SER A 14 -7.85 1.63 8.73
C SER A 14 -7.03 0.40 8.33
N ALA A 15 -7.16 -0.03 7.06
CA ALA A 15 -6.36 -1.10 6.50
C ALA A 15 -4.91 -0.64 6.28
N PHE A 16 -4.72 0.61 5.81
CA PHE A 16 -3.39 1.21 5.65
C PHE A 16 -2.62 1.24 6.97
N LEU A 17 -3.22 1.75 8.05
CA LEU A 17 -2.61 1.82 9.38
C LEU A 17 -2.21 0.45 9.95
N ARG A 18 -2.90 -0.62 9.58
CA ARG A 18 -2.55 -1.99 10.01
C ARG A 18 -1.32 -2.54 9.30
N ILE A 19 -1.16 -2.25 8.01
CA ILE A 19 -0.07 -2.82 7.20
C ILE A 19 1.19 -1.98 7.21
N VAL A 20 1.08 -0.66 7.36
CA VAL A 20 2.19 0.29 7.23
C VAL A 20 3.36 -0.04 8.17
N ASN A 21 3.07 -0.49 9.39
CA ASN A 21 4.09 -0.83 10.38
C ASN A 21 4.20 -2.33 10.70
N THR A 22 3.67 -3.19 9.83
CA THR A 22 3.73 -4.65 10.03
C THR A 22 4.39 -5.33 8.82
N PRO A 23 5.61 -5.92 8.93
CA PRO A 23 6.54 -5.85 10.06
C PRO A 23 7.04 -4.42 10.36
N LYS A 24 7.72 -4.24 11.50
CA LYS A 24 8.18 -2.93 12.00
C LYS A 24 9.06 -2.24 10.96
N ARG A 25 8.66 -1.05 10.49
CA ARG A 25 9.31 -0.33 9.37
C ARG A 25 9.90 1.03 9.76
N GLU A 26 10.14 1.27 11.06
CA GLU A 26 10.53 2.59 11.58
C GLU A 26 9.52 3.72 11.28
N ILE A 27 8.31 3.39 10.81
CA ILE A 27 7.21 4.34 10.62
C ILE A 27 6.53 4.54 11.98
N GLY A 28 7.03 5.54 12.71
CA GLY A 28 6.57 5.85 14.07
C GLY A 28 5.22 6.57 14.12
N PRO A 29 4.60 6.66 15.31
CA PRO A 29 3.32 7.34 15.51
C PRO A 29 3.37 8.82 15.09
N ALA A 30 4.49 9.51 15.33
CA ALA A 30 4.68 10.90 14.89
C ALA A 30 4.67 11.05 13.35
N THR A 31 5.15 10.04 12.62
CA THR A 31 5.11 10.02 11.15
C THR A 31 3.69 9.86 10.65
N LEU A 32 2.94 8.92 11.24
CA LEU A 32 1.54 8.68 10.89
C LEU A 32 0.64 9.86 11.23
N GLN A 33 0.88 10.52 12.37
CA GLN A 33 0.14 11.72 12.76
C GLN A 33 0.31 12.84 11.72
N LYS A 34 1.56 13.16 11.36
CA LYS A 34 1.85 14.21 10.35
C LYS A 34 1.25 13.88 8.98
N LEU A 35 1.32 12.61 8.58
CA LEU A 35 0.66 12.15 7.35
C LEU A 35 -0.86 12.32 7.42
N GLY A 36 -1.48 12.00 8.56
CA GLY A 36 -2.91 12.19 8.79
C GLY A 36 -3.34 13.65 8.71
N GLU A 37 -2.61 14.55 9.38
CA GLU A 37 -2.86 16.00 9.31
C GLU A 37 -2.77 16.52 7.87
N TRP A 38 -1.77 16.05 7.12
CA TRP A 38 -1.58 16.39 5.71
C TRP A 38 -2.72 15.88 4.82
N ALA A 39 -3.13 14.62 5.04
CA ALA A 39 -4.21 13.95 4.32
C ALA A 39 -5.56 14.65 4.56
N MET A 40 -5.85 15.00 5.82
CA MET A 40 -7.06 15.75 6.20
C MET A 40 -7.10 17.12 5.53
N THR A 41 -5.99 17.87 5.54
CA THR A 41 -5.91 19.21 4.93
C THR A 41 -6.23 19.19 3.43
N ARG A 42 -5.94 18.06 2.75
CA ARG A 42 -6.18 17.89 1.31
C ARG A 42 -7.40 17.05 0.99
N ASN A 43 -8.14 16.60 2.00
CA ASN A 43 -9.26 15.69 1.87
C ASN A 43 -8.92 14.44 1.02
N LYS A 44 -7.78 13.80 1.33
CA LYS A 44 -7.25 12.60 0.66
C LYS A 44 -7.10 11.45 1.67
N SER A 45 -7.08 10.21 1.17
CA SER A 45 -6.68 9.04 1.95
C SER A 45 -5.20 9.08 2.32
N LEU A 46 -4.81 8.41 3.40
CA LEU A 46 -3.42 8.34 3.89
C LEU A 46 -2.45 7.81 2.81
N PHE A 47 -2.90 6.81 2.04
CA PHE A 47 -2.12 6.25 0.95
C PHE A 47 -1.90 7.28 -0.16
N THR A 48 -2.95 7.95 -0.62
CA THR A 48 -2.85 8.98 -1.67
C THR A 48 -1.99 10.16 -1.21
N ALA A 49 -2.19 10.60 0.04
CA ALA A 49 -1.43 11.68 0.65
C ALA A 49 0.08 11.36 0.76
N SER A 50 0.46 10.08 0.83
CA SER A 50 1.86 9.66 0.89
C SER A 50 2.66 9.95 -0.40
N PHE A 51 1.98 10.11 -1.54
CA PHE A 51 2.58 10.44 -2.83
C PHE A 51 2.61 11.94 -3.13
N ASP A 52 2.03 12.78 -2.25
CA ASP A 52 2.00 14.21 -2.48
C ASP A 52 3.40 14.82 -2.33
N MET A 53 3.88 15.49 -3.38
CA MET A 53 5.21 16.12 -3.40
C MET A 53 5.44 17.09 -2.23
N GLY A 54 4.39 17.74 -1.72
CA GLY A 54 4.51 18.68 -0.60
C GLY A 54 4.65 18.02 0.77
N LEU A 55 4.44 16.71 0.90
CA LEU A 55 4.51 16.01 2.19
C LEU A 55 5.91 16.15 2.83
N ASN A 56 6.96 16.24 2.00
CA ASN A 56 8.33 16.42 2.47
C ASN A 56 8.55 17.74 3.24
N GLN A 57 7.64 18.71 3.14
CA GLN A 57 7.72 19.97 3.88
C GLN A 57 7.29 19.78 5.34
N THR A 58 6.47 18.78 5.62
CA THR A 58 5.94 18.50 6.97
C THR A 58 6.63 17.28 7.61
N LEU A 59 6.97 16.29 6.79
CA LEU A 59 7.57 15.03 7.19
C LEU A 59 8.93 14.86 6.51
N THR A 60 10.01 14.79 7.30
CA THR A 60 11.39 14.66 6.80
C THR A 60 12.15 13.56 7.53
N GLY A 61 13.28 13.14 6.94
CA GLY A 61 14.21 12.15 7.52
C GLY A 61 13.69 10.71 7.43
N ARG A 62 14.18 9.84 8.33
CA ARG A 62 13.96 8.38 8.26
C ARG A 62 12.50 7.96 8.18
N GLY A 63 11.60 8.68 8.85
CA GLY A 63 10.16 8.39 8.80
C GLY A 63 9.54 8.66 7.43
N TYR A 64 10.00 9.72 6.75
CA TYR A 64 9.61 10.02 5.37
C TYR A 64 10.13 8.94 4.42
N ASP A 65 11.42 8.63 4.48
CA ASP A 65 12.04 7.65 3.59
C ASP A 65 11.41 6.26 3.73
N ALA A 66 11.13 5.82 4.97
CA ALA A 66 10.45 4.56 5.24
C ALA A 66 9.01 4.55 4.71
N LEU A 67 8.27 5.65 4.89
CA LEU A 67 6.89 5.77 4.40
C LEU A 67 6.85 5.71 2.87
N THR A 68 7.64 6.55 2.20
CA THR A 68 7.68 6.63 0.73
C THR A 68 8.19 5.33 0.12
N GLY A 69 9.22 4.70 0.72
CA GLY A 69 9.70 3.40 0.28
C GLY A 69 8.63 2.31 0.39
N PHE A 70 7.88 2.30 1.49
CA PHE A 70 6.78 1.35 1.68
C PHE A 70 5.63 1.57 0.69
N THR A 71 5.18 2.82 0.50
CA THR A 71 4.04 3.13 -0.38
C THR A 71 4.38 2.91 -1.85
N GLN A 72 5.61 3.21 -2.26
CA GLN A 72 6.11 2.89 -3.60
C GLN A 72 6.14 1.38 -3.85
N TRP A 73 6.72 0.61 -2.92
CA TRP A 73 6.74 -0.85 -3.00
C TRP A 73 5.32 -1.45 -3.08
N LEU A 74 4.39 -0.92 -2.29
CA LEU A 74 3.01 -1.36 -2.29
C LEU A 74 2.32 -1.07 -3.64
N ALA A 75 2.56 0.11 -4.22
CA ALA A 75 2.05 0.47 -5.55
C ALA A 75 2.65 -0.41 -6.66
N ASP A 76 3.93 -0.80 -6.54
CA ASP A 76 4.55 -1.75 -7.48
C ASP A 76 3.90 -3.15 -7.39
N ILE A 77 3.59 -3.62 -6.18
CA ILE A 77 2.87 -4.89 -5.99
C ILE A 77 1.45 -4.81 -6.55
N GLN A 78 0.73 -3.70 -6.37
CA GLN A 78 -0.59 -3.49 -6.99
C GLN A 78 -0.50 -3.62 -8.52
N ARG A 79 0.44 -2.90 -9.13
CA ARG A 79 0.69 -2.96 -10.58
C ARG A 79 1.03 -4.36 -11.08
N LEU A 80 1.84 -5.11 -10.32
CA LEU A 80 2.20 -6.49 -10.67
C LEU A 80 1.00 -7.43 -10.56
N ALA A 81 0.18 -7.29 -9.53
CA ALA A 81 -1.01 -8.09 -9.33
C ALA A 81 -2.07 -7.85 -10.42
N GLU A 82 -2.22 -6.60 -10.90
CA GLU A 82 -3.11 -6.25 -12.01
C GLU A 82 -2.64 -6.82 -13.36
N ARG A 83 -1.31 -6.93 -13.56
CA ARG A 83 -0.71 -7.41 -14.81
C ARG A 83 -0.70 -8.93 -14.96
N GLU A 84 -0.91 -9.68 -13.87
CA GLU A 84 -1.04 -11.14 -13.88
C GLU A 84 -2.50 -11.55 -13.60
N PRO A 85 -3.45 -11.38 -14.56
CA PRO A 85 -4.81 -11.87 -14.41
C PRO A 85 -4.82 -13.40 -14.60
N GLY A 86 -4.35 -14.11 -13.58
CA GLY A 86 -4.40 -15.55 -13.51
C GLY A 86 -3.45 -16.23 -14.49
N ARG A 87 -2.62 -17.11 -13.92
CA ARG A 87 -2.32 -18.40 -14.52
C ARG A 87 -3.65 -19.12 -14.84
N ARG A 88 -4.29 -18.69 -15.94
CA ARG A 88 -5.51 -19.27 -16.51
C ARG A 88 -5.20 -20.73 -16.84
N GLY A 89 -6.17 -21.59 -16.54
CA GLY A 89 -6.02 -23.04 -16.51
C GLY A 89 -5.30 -23.62 -17.73
N ALA A 90 -4.22 -24.34 -17.46
CA ALA A 90 -3.59 -25.27 -18.38
C ALA A 90 -3.15 -26.51 -17.59
N ARG A 91 -4.14 -27.22 -17.04
CA ARG A 91 -4.06 -28.68 -16.94
C ARG A 91 -5.37 -29.19 -17.52
N SER A 92 -5.32 -29.34 -18.84
CA SER A 92 -6.26 -30.13 -19.62
C SER A 92 -6.47 -31.47 -18.93
N ASP A 93 -7.72 -31.67 -18.55
CA ASP A 93 -8.31 -32.93 -18.18
C ASP A 93 -7.81 -34.03 -19.12
N SER A 94 -7.03 -34.97 -18.58
CA SER A 94 -6.55 -36.14 -19.28
C SER A 94 -7.00 -37.34 -18.46
N ARG A 95 -8.29 -37.69 -18.54
CA ARG A 95 -8.84 -39.01 -18.24
C ARG A 95 -10.35 -39.05 -18.50
N SER A 96 -10.72 -39.22 -19.78
CA SER A 96 -11.89 -40.04 -20.13
C SER A 96 -11.69 -40.58 -21.54
N GLY A 97 -11.26 -41.83 -21.60
CA GLY A 97 -10.93 -42.54 -22.82
C GLY A 97 -10.41 -43.92 -22.43
N LEU A 98 -11.31 -44.91 -22.62
CA LEU A 98 -11.20 -46.36 -22.35
C LEU A 98 -11.67 -46.80 -20.96
#